data_AF-A0A183HUU4-F1
#
_entry.id   AF-A0A183HUU4-F1
#
_cell.length_a   1.000
_cell.length_b   1.000
_cell.length_c   1.000
_cell.angle_alpha   90.00
_cell.angle_beta   90.00
_cell.angle_gamma   90.00
#
_symmetry.space_group_name_H-M   'P 1'
#
loop_
_entity.id
_entity.type
_entity.pdbx_description
1 polymer ?
#
loop_
_entity_poly.entity_id
_entity_poly.type
_entity_poly.pdbx_seq_one_letter_code
_entity_poly.pdbx_strand_id
1 'polypeptide(L)'
;MIMQVVCESSQCPETAVKVVAMQCLVRIMSLYYQFMEQYMGALFPLQNINYLLRRCTFQISLNAMKSQINEVALQGIEFWSNVCEEEISLSVEAEEAREQGRAPENVSRHYARGALTHLIPILTETLAKQEESDDEDDWNPAKAAGVCIMLFAQCTGDSIVEPILPFIQQHLKNPSWR
;
A
#
# COMPACT_ATOMS: atom_id res chain seq x y z
N MET A 1 -8.19 6.85 20.02
CA MET A 1 -7.08 6.65 20.97
C MET A 1 -6.07 5.62 20.47
N ILE A 2 -6.47 4.38 20.14
CA ILE A 2 -5.54 3.35 19.63
C ILE A 2 -4.80 3.80 18.35
N MET A 3 -5.53 4.25 17.32
CA MET A 3 -4.91 4.71 16.06
C MET A 3 -3.93 5.87 16.25
N GLN A 4 -4.24 6.79 17.16
CA GLN A 4 -3.36 7.93 17.44
C GLN A 4 -2.02 7.47 18.04
N VAL A 5 -2.06 6.62 19.06
CA VAL A 5 -0.85 6.10 19.72
C VAL A 5 0.00 5.30 18.75
N VAL A 6 -0.64 4.47 17.90
CA VAL A 6 0.09 3.68 16.89
C VAL A 6 0.72 4.60 15.83
N CYS A 7 0.01 5.62 15.35
CA CYS A 7 0.56 6.59 14.41
C CYS A 7 1.73 7.39 15.03
N GLU A 8 1.61 7.83 16.28
CA GLU A 8 2.70 8.52 17.01
C GLU A 8 3.91 7.58 17.20
N SER A 9 3.66 6.32 17.55
CA SER A 9 4.72 5.31 17.71
C SER A 9 5.46 5.02 16.41
N SER A 10 4.78 5.09 15.25
CA SER A 10 5.43 4.94 13.93
C SER A 10 6.43 6.06 13.62
N GLN A 11 6.34 7.20 14.31
CA GLN A 11 7.25 8.33 14.17
C GLN A 11 8.40 8.28 15.19
N CYS A 12 8.48 7.22 16.00
CA CYS A 12 9.58 7.03 16.94
C CYS A 12 10.93 6.99 16.18
N PRO A 13 12.00 7.61 16.74
CA PRO A 13 13.33 7.51 16.15
C PRO A 13 13.89 6.08 16.18
N GLU A 14 13.43 5.25 17.12
CA GLU A 14 13.85 3.86 17.26
C GLU A 14 13.22 2.98 16.17
N THR A 15 14.05 2.33 15.37
CA THR A 15 13.61 1.50 14.22
C THR A 15 12.71 0.35 14.67
N ALA A 16 13.06 -0.34 15.75
CA ALA A 16 12.27 -1.46 16.25
C ALA A 16 10.84 -1.04 16.62
N VAL A 17 10.67 0.13 17.26
CA VAL A 17 9.36 0.67 17.62
C VAL A 17 8.57 1.03 16.37
N LYS A 18 9.23 1.62 15.37
CA LYS A 18 8.62 1.98 14.09
C LYS A 18 8.10 0.76 13.33
N VAL A 19 8.88 -0.31 13.25
CA VAL A 19 8.49 -1.57 12.58
C VAL A 19 7.27 -2.18 13.28
N VAL A 20 7.29 -2.31 14.60
CA VAL A 20 6.16 -2.87 15.36
C VAL A 20 4.90 -2.01 15.23
N ALA A 21 5.03 -0.68 15.30
CA ALA A 21 3.91 0.23 15.11
C ALA A 21 3.30 0.08 13.71
N MET A 22 4.14 -0.06 12.69
CA MET A 22 3.71 -0.29 11.31
C MET A 22 3.03 -1.66 11.14
N GLN A 23 3.52 -2.72 11.78
CA GLN A 23 2.86 -4.03 11.82
C GLN A 23 1.47 -3.94 12.46
N CYS A 24 1.33 -3.17 13.54
CA CYS A 24 0.03 -2.89 14.13
C CYS A 24 -0.91 -2.17 13.14
N LEU A 25 -0.41 -1.21 12.35
CA LEU A 25 -1.21 -0.54 11.32
C LEU A 25 -1.68 -1.50 10.23
N VAL A 26 -0.81 -2.41 9.76
CA VAL A 26 -1.20 -3.46 8.80
C VAL A 26 -2.32 -4.30 9.39
N ARG A 27 -2.17 -4.77 10.63
CA ARG A 27 -3.18 -5.61 11.26
C ARG A 27 -4.51 -4.90 11.49
N ILE A 28 -4.46 -3.61 11.85
CA ILE A 28 -5.67 -2.79 11.98
C ILE A 28 -6.35 -2.63 10.62
N MET A 29 -5.60 -2.46 9.54
CA MET A 29 -6.17 -2.37 8.19
C MET A 29 -6.92 -3.64 7.79
N SER A 30 -6.34 -4.83 7.99
CA SER A 30 -7.03 -6.10 7.65
C SER A 30 -8.26 -6.34 8.53
N LEU A 31 -8.20 -6.03 9.83
CA LEU A 31 -9.31 -6.33 10.75
C LEU A 31 -10.44 -5.30 10.72
N TYR A 32 -10.12 -4.04 10.40
CA TYR A 32 -11.03 -2.91 10.58
C TYR A 32 -11.12 -2.03 9.33
N TYR A 33 -10.94 -2.61 8.13
CA TYR A 33 -10.98 -1.90 6.84
C TYR A 33 -12.14 -0.89 6.74
N GLN A 34 -13.36 -1.29 7.13
CA GLN A 34 -14.55 -0.43 7.08
C GLN A 34 -14.45 0.84 7.96
N PHE A 35 -13.65 0.81 9.03
CA PHE A 35 -13.47 1.94 9.94
C PHE A 35 -12.28 2.85 9.55
N MET A 36 -11.49 2.45 8.54
CA MET A 36 -10.28 3.16 8.13
C MET A 36 -10.54 4.41 7.29
N GLU A 37 -11.77 4.63 6.83
CA GLU A 37 -12.16 5.78 6.00
C GLU A 37 -11.81 7.12 6.68
N GLN A 38 -11.96 7.18 8.00
CA GLN A 38 -11.66 8.38 8.80
C GLN A 38 -10.15 8.63 8.99
N TYR A 39 -9.28 7.70 8.60
CA TYR A 39 -7.83 7.75 8.80
C TYR A 39 -7.02 7.69 7.49
N MET A 40 -7.63 7.27 6.37
CA MET A 40 -7.05 7.20 5.02
C MET A 40 -7.29 8.48 4.20
N GLY A 41 -7.48 9.62 4.87
CA GLY A 41 -8.09 10.87 4.38
C GLY A 41 -7.35 11.66 3.30
N ALA A 42 -6.64 11.01 2.38
CA ALA A 42 -6.11 11.64 1.17
C ALA A 42 -7.14 11.75 0.03
N LEU A 43 -8.22 10.95 0.02
CA LEU A 43 -9.07 10.82 -1.18
C LEU A 43 -10.39 11.62 -1.21
N PHE A 44 -10.82 12.22 -0.09
CA PHE A 44 -12.07 12.99 -0.05
C PHE A 44 -11.83 14.39 0.51
N PRO A 45 -12.01 15.47 -0.28
CA PRO A 45 -11.93 16.84 0.22
C PRO A 45 -13.20 17.16 1.02
N LEU A 46 -13.28 16.67 2.25
CA LEU A 46 -14.25 17.20 3.21
C LEU A 46 -13.60 18.36 3.95
N GLN A 47 -14.02 19.57 3.55
CA GLN A 47 -13.92 20.78 4.36
C GLN A 47 -14.60 20.51 5.70
N ASN A 48 -13.85 20.20 6.75
CA ASN A 48 -14.08 20.62 8.15
C ASN A 48 -13.28 19.75 9.14
N ILE A 49 -12.30 20.40 9.78
CA ILE A 49 -11.91 20.32 11.20
C ILE A 49 -11.57 18.91 11.75
N ASN A 50 -10.37 18.43 11.41
CA ASN A 50 -9.32 17.90 12.33
C ASN A 50 -8.20 17.25 11.48
N TYR A 51 -7.24 18.07 11.03
CA TYR A 51 -6.30 17.75 9.94
C TYR A 51 -5.07 16.91 10.35
N LEU A 52 -4.84 16.63 11.63
CA LEU A 52 -3.59 16.01 12.09
C LEU A 52 -3.61 14.47 12.08
N LEU A 53 -4.77 13.82 12.24
CA LEU A 53 -4.87 12.34 12.24
C LEU A 53 -5.24 11.73 10.88
N ARG A 54 -5.93 12.49 10.02
CA ARG A 54 -6.48 12.03 8.73
C ARG A 54 -5.44 11.81 7.63
N ARG A 55 -4.22 12.33 7.81
CA ARG A 55 -3.10 12.20 6.85
C ARG A 55 -2.01 11.26 7.33
N CYS A 56 -2.16 10.68 8.52
CA CYS A 56 -1.13 9.87 9.14
C CYS A 56 -0.90 8.60 8.33
N THR A 57 -1.88 7.73 8.18
CA THR A 57 -1.61 6.37 7.68
C THR A 57 -1.04 6.35 6.26
N PHE A 58 -1.58 7.18 5.35
CA PHE A 58 -1.07 7.32 3.98
C PHE A 58 0.35 7.90 3.94
N GLN A 59 0.60 8.99 4.67
CA GLN A 59 1.92 9.63 4.67
C GLN A 59 2.97 8.78 5.38
N ILE A 60 2.58 8.10 6.45
CA ILE A 60 3.41 7.18 7.22
C ILE A 60 3.80 5.98 6.33
N SER A 61 2.83 5.35 5.65
CA SER A 61 3.12 4.21 4.78
C SER A 61 3.99 4.61 3.58
N LEU A 62 3.70 5.76 2.95
CA LEU A 62 4.57 6.31 1.89
C LEU A 62 5.99 6.59 2.37
N ASN A 63 6.15 7.19 3.54
CA ASN A 63 7.47 7.47 4.11
C ASN A 63 8.19 6.18 4.47
N ALA A 64 7.45 5.16 4.95
CA ALA A 64 8.00 3.85 5.23
C ALA A 64 8.52 3.18 3.96
N MET A 65 7.76 3.18 2.86
CA MET A 65 8.19 2.63 1.56
C MET A 65 9.45 3.31 0.99
N LYS A 66 9.63 4.61 1.27
CA LYS A 66 10.81 5.37 0.84
C LYS A 66 12.01 5.25 1.80
N SER A 67 11.85 4.51 2.89
CA SER A 67 12.91 4.31 3.88
C SER A 67 14.11 3.60 3.25
N GLN A 68 15.31 3.99 3.68
CA GLN A 68 16.55 3.27 3.35
C GLN A 68 16.76 2.03 4.24
N ILE A 69 15.91 1.86 5.26
CA ILE A 69 15.93 0.71 6.15
C ILE A 69 14.97 -0.33 5.58
N ASN A 70 15.51 -1.47 5.13
CA ASN A 70 14.74 -2.53 4.47
C ASN A 70 13.54 -2.99 5.30
N GLU A 71 13.70 -3.23 6.61
CA GLU A 71 12.60 -3.66 7.50
C GLU A 71 11.43 -2.66 7.52
N VAL A 72 11.72 -1.36 7.45
CA VAL A 72 10.69 -0.30 7.43
C VAL A 72 10.05 -0.21 6.05
N ALA A 73 10.84 -0.32 4.99
CA ALA A 73 10.35 -0.32 3.61
C ALA A 73 9.41 -1.50 3.35
N LEU A 74 9.80 -2.70 3.77
CA LEU A 74 8.99 -3.90 3.71
C LEU A 74 7.64 -3.69 4.38
N GLN A 75 7.61 -3.10 5.57
CA GLN A 75 6.35 -2.89 6.28
C GLN A 75 5.44 -1.85 5.59
N GLY A 76 6.02 -0.87 4.91
CA GLY A 76 5.27 0.07 4.08
C GLY A 76 4.66 -0.59 2.84
N ILE A 77 5.42 -1.47 2.17
CA ILE A 77 4.95 -2.24 1.01
C ILE A 77 3.85 -3.22 1.45
N GLU A 78 4.08 -3.96 2.54
CA GLU A 78 3.15 -4.91 3.12
C GLU A 78 1.79 -4.28 3.45
N PHE A 79 1.80 -3.06 3.97
CA PHE A 79 0.57 -2.31 4.24
C PHE A 79 -0.29 -2.17 2.98
N TRP A 80 0.32 -1.82 1.84
CA TRP A 80 -0.40 -1.64 0.58
C TRP A 80 -0.75 -2.95 -0.11
N SER A 81 0.09 -3.98 0.03
CA SER A 81 -0.25 -5.35 -0.38
C SER A 81 -1.53 -5.82 0.33
N ASN A 82 -1.58 -5.66 1.66
CA ASN A 82 -2.76 -6.01 2.45
C ASN A 82 -4.00 -5.19 2.05
N VAL A 83 -3.86 -3.89 1.77
CA VAL A 83 -4.99 -3.08 1.25
C VAL A 83 -5.52 -3.65 -0.07
N CYS A 84 -4.63 -4.04 -0.99
CA CYS A 84 -5.05 -4.63 -2.26
C CYS A 84 -5.74 -5.99 -2.06
N GLU A 85 -5.22 -6.85 -1.19
CA GLU A 85 -5.82 -8.15 -0.87
C GLU A 85 -7.24 -8.00 -0.30
N GLU A 86 -7.43 -7.10 0.66
CA GLU A 86 -8.76 -6.79 1.21
C GLU A 86 -9.71 -6.27 0.13
N GLU A 87 -9.26 -5.37 -0.73
CA GLU A 87 -10.10 -4.82 -1.80
C GLU A 87 -10.43 -5.83 -2.89
N ILE A 88 -9.53 -6.77 -3.20
CA ILE A 88 -9.80 -7.91 -4.09
C ILE A 88 -10.86 -8.81 -3.47
N SER A 89 -10.72 -9.19 -2.20
CA SER A 89 -11.69 -10.00 -1.46
C SER A 89 -13.09 -9.35 -1.45
N LEU A 90 -13.16 -8.05 -1.15
CA LEU A 90 -14.40 -7.28 -1.20
C LEU A 90 -15.01 -7.21 -2.61
N SER A 91 -14.19 -7.18 -3.65
CA SER A 91 -14.67 -7.22 -5.04
C SER A 91 -15.30 -8.58 -5.39
N VAL A 92 -14.73 -9.67 -4.88
CA VAL A 92 -15.29 -11.02 -5.06
C VAL A 92 -16.61 -11.16 -4.30
N GLU A 93 -16.66 -10.73 -3.04
CA GLU A 93 -17.89 -10.73 -2.23
C GLU A 93 -19.00 -9.91 -2.91
N ALA A 94 -18.66 -8.76 -3.47
CA ALA A 94 -19.62 -7.92 -4.19
C ALA A 94 -20.18 -8.59 -5.46
N GLU A 95 -19.35 -9.34 -6.19
CA GLU A 95 -19.79 -10.09 -7.36
C GLU A 95 -20.72 -11.25 -6.96
N GLU A 96 -20.36 -12.04 -5.95
CA GLU A 96 -21.20 -13.13 -5.44
C GLU A 96 -22.56 -12.63 -4.91
N ALA A 97 -22.55 -11.50 -4.18
CA ALA A 97 -23.78 -10.87 -3.71
C ALA A 97 -24.68 -10.44 -4.88
N ARG A 98 -24.08 -9.87 -5.94
CA ARG A 98 -24.78 -9.47 -7.16
C ARG A 98 -25.40 -10.66 -7.89
N GLU A 99 -24.68 -11.76 -8.02
CA GLU A 99 -25.20 -13.01 -8.62
C GLU A 99 -26.39 -13.59 -7.84
N GLN A 100 -26.39 -13.42 -6.52
CA GLN A 100 -27.47 -13.84 -5.63
C GLN A 100 -28.62 -12.81 -5.53
N GLY A 101 -28.50 -11.66 -6.21
CA GLY A 101 -29.50 -10.59 -6.16
C GLY A 101 -29.59 -9.86 -4.81
N ARG A 102 -28.56 -9.94 -3.97
CA ARG A 102 -28.45 -9.24 -2.69
C ARG A 102 -27.44 -8.09 -2.75
N ALA A 103 -27.55 -7.14 -1.83
CA ALA A 103 -26.51 -6.13 -1.64
C ALA A 103 -25.33 -6.74 -0.86
N PRO A 104 -24.08 -6.38 -1.18
CA PRO A 104 -22.93 -6.81 -0.39
C PRO A 104 -22.97 -6.25 1.04
N GLU A 105 -22.46 -7.01 2.00
CA GLU A 105 -22.43 -6.60 3.41
C GLU A 105 -21.33 -5.56 3.64
N ASN A 106 -20.21 -5.72 2.93
CA ASN A 106 -19.07 -4.82 2.95
C ASN A 106 -18.78 -4.27 1.55
N VAL A 107 -18.42 -2.99 1.48
CA VAL A 107 -18.09 -2.34 0.20
C VAL A 107 -16.66 -1.81 0.26
N SER A 108 -15.90 -2.05 -0.83
CA SER A 108 -14.58 -1.48 -1.02
C SER A 108 -14.63 0.04 -1.15
N ARG A 109 -13.66 0.73 -0.55
CA ARG A 109 -13.48 2.18 -0.67
C ARG A 109 -12.49 2.57 -1.77
N HIS A 110 -11.91 1.58 -2.45
CA HIS A 110 -10.96 1.76 -3.54
C HIS A 110 -9.75 2.63 -3.17
N TYR A 111 -9.20 2.46 -1.96
CA TYR A 111 -7.99 3.12 -1.52
C TYR A 111 -6.80 2.79 -2.42
N ALA A 112 -6.68 1.54 -2.88
CA ALA A 112 -5.60 1.14 -3.79
C ALA A 112 -5.65 1.97 -5.08
N ARG A 113 -6.83 2.07 -5.69
CA ARG A 113 -7.05 2.88 -6.91
C ARG A 113 -6.68 4.35 -6.70
N GLY A 114 -7.05 4.91 -5.55
CA GLY A 114 -6.74 6.30 -5.22
C GLY A 114 -5.26 6.58 -4.99
N ALA A 115 -4.50 5.57 -4.54
CA ALA A 115 -3.10 5.70 -4.22
C ALA A 115 -2.14 5.36 -5.37
N LEU A 116 -2.64 4.72 -6.44
CA LEU A 116 -1.87 4.25 -7.60
C LEU A 116 -0.82 5.25 -8.10
N THR A 117 -1.23 6.50 -8.37
CA THR A 117 -0.36 7.53 -8.95
C THR A 117 0.81 7.92 -8.04
N HIS A 118 0.68 7.71 -6.74
CA HIS A 118 1.73 7.98 -5.76
C HIS A 118 2.61 6.76 -5.49
N LEU A 119 2.04 5.56 -5.53
CA LEU A 119 2.72 4.33 -5.14
C LEU A 119 3.48 3.65 -6.27
N ILE A 120 2.92 3.65 -7.48
CA ILE A 120 3.54 2.97 -8.64
C ILE A 120 4.97 3.48 -8.88
N PRO A 121 5.26 4.79 -8.91
CA PRO A 121 6.64 5.27 -9.07
C PRO A 121 7.60 4.74 -8.00
N ILE A 122 7.16 4.71 -6.73
CA ILE A 122 7.97 4.24 -5.59
C ILE A 122 8.24 2.74 -5.70
N LEU A 123 7.22 1.97 -6.09
CA LEU A 123 7.33 0.53 -6.25
C LEU A 123 8.24 0.18 -7.43
N THR A 124 8.14 0.87 -8.56
CA THR A 124 9.01 0.64 -9.72
C THR A 124 10.46 1.05 -9.44
N GLU A 125 10.69 2.14 -8.70
CA GLU A 125 12.04 2.52 -8.25
C GLU A 125 12.61 1.49 -7.27
N THR A 126 11.79 0.95 -6.37
CA THR A 126 12.21 -0.10 -5.43
C THR A 126 12.50 -1.41 -6.16
N LEU A 127 11.70 -1.74 -7.18
CA LEU A 127 11.89 -2.92 -8.03
C LEU A 127 13.22 -2.89 -8.78
N ALA A 128 13.71 -1.70 -9.17
CA ALA A 128 15.00 -1.53 -9.83
C ALA A 128 16.23 -1.70 -8.89
N LYS A 129 16.01 -1.92 -7.59
CA LYS A 129 17.09 -2.15 -6.60
C LYS A 129 17.50 -3.61 -6.47
N GLN A 130 17.28 -4.43 -7.50
CA GLN A 130 17.70 -5.84 -7.51
C GLN A 130 19.22 -5.97 -7.37
N GLU A 131 19.67 -6.95 -6.60
CA GLU A 131 21.09 -7.27 -6.41
C GLU A 131 21.50 -8.46 -7.29
N GLU A 132 22.74 -8.48 -7.81
CA GLU A 132 23.21 -9.57 -8.70
C GLU A 132 23.39 -10.90 -7.93
N SER A 133 23.61 -10.80 -6.62
CA SER A 133 23.79 -11.92 -5.69
C SER A 133 22.56 -12.11 -4.81
N ASP A 134 21.36 -11.91 -5.36
CA ASP A 134 20.11 -12.12 -4.61
C ASP A 134 19.90 -13.63 -4.36
N ASP A 135 19.80 -14.01 -3.09
CA ASP A 135 19.46 -15.38 -2.69
C ASP A 135 17.97 -15.59 -2.95
N GLU A 136 17.58 -16.69 -3.59
CA GLU A 136 16.17 -16.98 -3.89
C GLU A 136 15.31 -16.99 -2.62
N ASP A 137 15.88 -17.42 -1.49
CA ASP A 137 15.21 -17.53 -0.19
C ASP A 137 15.10 -16.19 0.58
N ASP A 138 15.83 -15.13 0.17
CA ASP A 138 15.79 -13.85 0.88
C ASP A 138 14.55 -13.02 0.52
N TRP A 139 13.92 -12.35 1.50
CA TRP A 139 12.77 -11.48 1.28
C TRP A 139 13.16 -10.01 1.40
N ASN A 140 13.44 -9.40 0.25
CA ASN A 140 13.92 -8.02 0.16
C ASN A 140 12.83 -7.05 -0.38
N PRO A 141 13.03 -5.73 -0.24
CA PRO A 141 12.07 -4.74 -0.75
C PRO A 141 11.79 -4.82 -2.26
N ALA A 142 12.74 -5.26 -3.09
CA ALA A 142 12.54 -5.37 -4.54
C ALA A 142 11.56 -6.51 -4.87
N LYS A 143 11.72 -7.68 -4.25
CA LYS A 143 10.77 -8.81 -4.37
C LYS A 143 9.38 -8.43 -3.85
N ALA A 144 9.34 -7.78 -2.67
CA ALA A 144 8.08 -7.29 -2.10
C ALA A 144 7.39 -6.27 -3.02
N ALA A 145 8.14 -5.36 -3.64
CA ALA A 145 7.60 -4.38 -4.57
C ALA A 145 7.01 -5.04 -5.82
N GLY A 146 7.65 -6.09 -6.36
CA GLY A 146 7.13 -6.86 -7.48
C GLY A 146 5.78 -7.51 -7.17
N VAL A 147 5.67 -8.17 -6.00
CA VAL A 147 4.40 -8.74 -5.54
C VAL A 147 3.34 -7.66 -5.31
N CYS A 148 3.72 -6.53 -4.73
CA CYS A 148 2.81 -5.42 -4.50
C CYS A 148 2.26 -4.85 -5.83
N ILE A 149 3.10 -4.65 -6.85
CA ILE A 149 2.66 -4.22 -8.19
C ILE A 149 1.67 -5.21 -8.80
N MET A 150 1.93 -6.51 -8.67
CA MET A 150 1.01 -7.55 -9.14
C MET A 150 -0.35 -7.45 -8.43
N LEU A 151 -0.36 -7.26 -7.11
CA LEU A 151 -1.60 -7.08 -6.34
C LEU A 151 -2.34 -5.79 -6.76
N PHE A 152 -1.64 -4.69 -7.01
CA PHE A 152 -2.24 -3.48 -7.56
C PHE A 152 -2.88 -3.74 -8.93
N ALA A 153 -2.25 -4.54 -9.80
CA ALA A 153 -2.80 -4.87 -11.11
C ALA A 153 -4.08 -5.69 -10.99
N GLN A 154 -4.10 -6.68 -10.09
CA GLN A 154 -5.30 -7.49 -9.81
C GLN A 154 -6.43 -6.66 -9.19
N CYS A 155 -6.09 -5.77 -8.26
CA CYS A 155 -7.05 -4.95 -7.53
C CYS A 155 -7.66 -3.82 -8.38
N THR A 156 -6.89 -3.21 -9.27
CA THR A 156 -7.29 -1.98 -9.97
C THR A 156 -7.52 -2.13 -11.47
N GLY A 157 -7.24 -3.32 -12.02
CA GLY A 157 -7.39 -3.65 -13.44
C GLY A 157 -6.63 -2.67 -14.33
N ASP A 158 -7.30 -2.14 -15.34
CA ASP A 158 -6.70 -1.24 -16.33
C ASP A 158 -6.14 0.07 -15.74
N SER A 159 -6.56 0.47 -14.54
CA SER A 159 -6.15 1.73 -13.92
C SER A 159 -4.64 1.80 -13.62
N ILE A 160 -3.96 0.65 -13.51
CA ILE A 160 -2.50 0.59 -13.28
C ILE A 160 -1.69 0.90 -14.54
N VAL A 161 -2.27 0.74 -15.74
CA VAL A 161 -1.54 0.81 -17.01
C VAL A 161 -0.96 2.19 -17.24
N GLU A 162 -1.75 3.24 -17.05
CA GLU A 162 -1.31 4.62 -17.26
C GLU A 162 -0.16 5.03 -16.31
N PRO A 163 -0.20 4.75 -15.00
CA PRO A 163 0.91 5.01 -14.09
C PRO A 163 2.21 4.24 -14.38
N ILE A 164 2.12 2.98 -14.85
CA ILE A 164 3.31 2.12 -15.00
C ILE A 164 3.99 2.25 -16.37
N LEU A 165 3.23 2.63 -17.41
CA LEU A 165 3.75 2.74 -18.77
C LEU A 165 4.96 3.67 -18.92
N PRO A 166 5.01 4.87 -18.29
CA PRO A 166 6.17 5.76 -18.39
C PRO A 166 7.46 5.07 -17.92
N PHE A 167 7.40 4.32 -16.82
CA PHE A 167 8.54 3.58 -16.30
C PHE A 167 9.03 2.54 -17.30
N ILE A 168 8.12 1.72 -17.84
CA ILE A 168 8.46 0.67 -18.83
C ILE A 168 9.08 1.30 -20.07
N GLN A 169 8.45 2.33 -20.65
CA GLN A 169 8.93 2.97 -21.88
C GLN A 169 10.31 3.60 -21.70
N GLN A 170 10.58 4.17 -20.52
CA GLN A 170 11.87 4.79 -20.21
C GLN A 170 12.98 3.75 -19.99
N HIS A 171 12.69 2.62 -19.35
CA HIS A 171 13.72 1.67 -18.91
C HIS A 171 13.87 0.43 -19.80
N LEU A 172 12.91 0.12 -20.69
CA LEU A 172 12.97 -1.06 -21.57
C LEU A 172 14.22 -1.12 -22.46
N LYS A 173 14.81 0.03 -22.79
CA LYS A 173 16.03 0.15 -23.61
C LYS A 173 17.24 0.62 -22.80
N ASN A 174 17.16 0.60 -21.47
CA ASN A 174 18.24 1.03 -20.62
C ASN A 174 19.43 0.06 -20.78
N PRO A 175 20.67 0.56 -21.01
CA PRO A 175 21.86 -0.28 -20.98
C PRO A 175 22.15 -0.86 -19.59
N SER A 176 21.65 -0.22 -18.53
CA SER A 176 21.65 -0.82 -17.19
C SER A 176 20.70 -2.00 -17.17
N TRP A 177 21.15 -3.12 -16.61
CA TRP A 177 20.32 -4.31 -16.46
C TRP A 177 19.26 -4.16 -15.35
N ARG A 178 19.38 -3.11 -14.52
CA ARG A 178 18.45 -2.73 -13.45
C ARG A 178 17.37 -1.76 -13.93
#